data_AF-A0A261VE65-F1
#
_entry.id   AF-A0A261VE65-F1
#
_cell.length_a   1.000
_cell.length_b   1.000
_cell.length_c   1.000
_cell.angle_alpha   90.00
_cell.angle_beta   90.00
_cell.angle_gamma   90.00
#
_symmetry.space_group_name_H-M   'P 1'
#
loop_
_entity.id
_entity.type
_entity.pdbx_description
1 polymer ?
#
loop_
_entity_poly.entity_id
_entity_poly.type
_entity_poly.pdbx_seq_one_letter_code
_entity_poly.pdbx_strand_id
1 'polypeptide(L)'
;MSAPAFQPVAECGETSQAQAEAYHRRWLVSNDAGTWLTRALCPRLAEVAVELRMGYLVMKAPGMLRMDIPLDVIEDDDSVRYQIRIGEQVVDVVDEGDLAAAWLSNFLQLPCRLLKVHPDMAAVHWPA
;
A
#
# COMPACT_ATOMS: atom_id res chain seq x y z
N MET A 1 14.33 -3.98 24.07
CA MET A 1 14.56 -3.18 22.86
C MET A 1 13.46 -3.55 21.89
N SER A 2 12.50 -2.66 21.59
CA SER A 2 11.50 -2.95 20.56
C SER A 2 12.22 -3.12 19.23
N ALA A 3 11.92 -4.20 18.50
CA ALA A 3 12.38 -4.34 17.14
C ALA A 3 11.84 -3.16 16.29
N PRO A 4 12.60 -2.65 15.31
CA PRO A 4 12.06 -1.65 14.40
C PRO A 4 10.84 -2.25 13.69
N ALA A 5 9.74 -1.48 13.64
CA ALA A 5 8.52 -1.87 12.97
C ALA A 5 8.35 -0.97 11.74
N PHE A 6 8.35 -1.58 10.57
CA PHE A 6 8.16 -0.91 9.30
C PHE A 6 6.76 -1.19 8.76
N GLN A 7 6.17 -0.23 8.08
CA GLN A 7 4.85 -0.35 7.50
C GLN A 7 4.94 -0.05 6.01
N PRO A 8 5.25 -1.05 5.15
CA PRO A 8 5.44 -0.80 3.72
C PRO A 8 4.16 -0.27 3.05
N VAL A 9 3.02 -0.87 3.40
CA VAL A 9 1.70 -0.41 3.00
C VAL A 9 1.09 0.38 4.16
N ALA A 10 0.85 1.67 3.96
CA ALA A 10 0.23 2.55 4.93
C ALA A 10 -1.07 1.92 5.46
N GLU A 11 -1.29 2.03 6.77
CA GLU A 11 -2.49 1.53 7.47
C GLU A 11 -2.63 0.00 7.54
N CYS A 12 -1.81 -0.76 6.81
CA CYS A 12 -1.72 -2.22 6.92
C CYS A 12 -0.77 -2.66 8.05
N GLY A 13 -0.60 -3.97 8.22
CA GLY A 13 0.26 -4.56 9.24
C GLY A 13 1.73 -4.15 9.14
N GLU A 14 2.42 -4.24 10.27
CA GLU A 14 3.83 -3.89 10.42
C GLU A 14 4.72 -5.14 10.25
N THR A 15 5.95 -4.91 9.77
CA THR A 15 6.99 -5.93 9.62
C THR A 15 8.28 -5.48 10.30
N SER A 16 8.99 -6.40 10.94
CA SER A 16 10.28 -6.13 11.58
C SER A 16 11.48 -6.36 10.66
N GLN A 17 11.23 -6.61 9.37
CA GLN A 17 12.27 -6.88 8.39
C GLN A 17 13.03 -5.61 8.03
N ALA A 18 14.35 -5.59 8.24
CA ALA A 18 15.20 -4.44 7.88
C ALA A 18 15.09 -4.04 6.40
N GLN A 19 14.92 -5.00 5.49
CA GLN A 19 14.71 -4.72 4.07
C GLN A 19 13.43 -3.90 3.78
N ALA A 20 12.47 -3.87 4.71
CA ALA A 20 11.25 -3.09 4.59
C ALA A 20 11.47 -1.59 4.83
N GLU A 21 12.61 -1.19 5.40
CA GLU A 21 12.95 0.20 5.71
C GLU A 21 12.90 1.09 4.47
N ALA A 22 13.54 0.66 3.38
CA ALA A 22 13.55 1.38 2.11
C ALA A 22 12.16 1.51 1.46
N TYR A 23 11.21 0.71 1.93
CA TYR A 23 9.85 0.62 1.41
C TYR A 23 8.80 1.15 2.38
N HIS A 24 9.21 1.77 3.49
CA HIS A 24 8.31 2.28 4.50
C HIS A 24 7.33 3.30 3.91
N ARG A 25 6.04 3.01 4.02
CA ARG A 25 4.90 3.80 3.49
C ARG A 25 5.04 4.12 2.00
N ARG A 26 5.52 3.16 1.21
CA ARG A 26 5.53 3.27 -0.25
C ARG A 26 4.20 2.92 -0.89
N TRP A 27 3.36 2.14 -0.24
CA TRP A 27 2.04 1.81 -0.75
C TRP A 27 0.95 2.36 0.16
N LEU A 28 -0.24 2.51 -0.40
CA LEU A 28 -1.44 2.91 0.31
C LEU A 28 -2.67 2.33 -0.39
N VAL A 29 -3.77 2.27 0.34
CA VAL A 29 -5.04 1.81 -0.22
C VAL A 29 -5.97 3.01 -0.38
N SER A 30 -6.59 3.15 -1.56
CA SER A 30 -7.66 4.12 -1.78
C SER A 30 -8.95 3.41 -2.13
N ASN A 31 -10.08 4.04 -1.85
CA ASN A 31 -11.36 3.61 -2.42
C ASN A 31 -11.49 4.05 -3.89
N ASP A 32 -12.60 3.63 -4.52
CA ASP A 32 -12.95 4.01 -5.90
C ASP A 32 -13.16 5.52 -6.10
N ALA A 33 -13.43 6.28 -5.02
CA ALA A 33 -13.52 7.73 -5.06
C ALA A 33 -12.15 8.44 -4.97
N GLY A 34 -11.04 7.69 -5.00
CA GLY A 34 -9.68 8.24 -4.87
C GLY A 34 -9.35 8.75 -3.46
N THR A 35 -10.12 8.35 -2.44
CA THR A 35 -9.87 8.71 -1.05
C THR A 35 -8.99 7.64 -0.39
N TRP A 36 -7.90 8.08 0.23
CA TRP A 36 -7.04 7.21 1.04
C TRP A 36 -7.81 6.61 2.22
N LEU A 37 -7.69 5.30 2.39
CA LEU A 37 -8.33 4.57 3.49
C LEU A 37 -7.40 4.48 4.69
N THR A 38 -7.95 4.81 5.86
CA THR A 38 -7.27 4.73 7.15
C THR A 38 -7.85 3.62 8.01
N ARG A 39 -7.11 3.16 9.03
CA ARG A 39 -7.60 2.20 10.03
C ARG A 39 -8.84 2.70 10.78
N ALA A 40 -9.03 4.02 10.88
CA ALA A 40 -10.23 4.61 11.46
C ALA A 40 -11.48 4.37 10.59
N LEU A 41 -11.31 4.45 9.26
CA LEU A 41 -12.39 4.16 8.30
C LEU A 41 -12.57 2.66 8.07
N CYS A 42 -11.47 1.91 8.05
CA CYS A 42 -11.44 0.48 7.74
C CYS A 42 -10.48 -0.24 8.69
N PRO A 43 -10.93 -0.64 9.89
CA PRO A 43 -10.08 -1.32 10.88
C PRO A 43 -9.44 -2.61 10.36
N ARG A 44 -10.12 -3.26 9.39
CA ARG A 44 -9.66 -4.50 8.74
C ARG A 44 -8.32 -4.32 8.03
N LEU A 45 -7.92 -3.11 7.64
CA LEU A 45 -6.59 -2.85 7.07
C LEU A 45 -5.48 -3.36 8.00
N ALA A 46 -5.64 -3.22 9.32
CA ALA A 46 -4.66 -3.69 10.29
C ALA A 46 -4.49 -5.21 10.31
N GLU A 47 -5.47 -5.98 9.82
CA GLU A 47 -5.41 -7.44 9.71
C GLU A 47 -4.61 -7.91 8.49
N VAL A 48 -4.28 -7.01 7.56
CA VAL A 48 -3.44 -7.32 6.40
C VAL A 48 -1.99 -7.43 6.86
N ALA A 49 -1.44 -8.64 6.89
CA ALA A 49 -0.04 -8.87 7.14
C ALA A 49 0.78 -8.59 5.88
N VAL A 50 1.87 -7.85 6.05
CA VAL A 50 2.76 -7.43 4.97
C VAL A 50 4.17 -7.92 5.26
N GLU A 51 4.79 -8.57 4.28
CA GLU A 51 6.18 -9.05 4.35
C GLU A 51 6.89 -8.73 3.04
N LEU A 52 8.20 -8.57 3.04
CA LEU A 52 9.00 -8.53 1.80
C LEU A 52 9.76 -9.84 1.64
N ARG A 53 9.72 -10.43 0.44
CA ARG A 53 10.42 -11.68 0.12
C ARG A 53 10.91 -11.67 -1.31
N MET A 54 12.21 -11.93 -1.52
CA MET A 54 12.81 -12.16 -2.84
C MET A 54 12.48 -11.07 -3.91
N GLY A 55 12.37 -9.81 -3.52
CA GLY A 55 12.01 -8.72 -4.44
C GLY A 55 10.49 -8.50 -4.62
N TYR A 56 9.65 -9.14 -3.79
CA TYR A 56 8.20 -8.99 -3.81
C TYR A 56 7.68 -8.49 -2.46
N LEU A 57 6.66 -7.63 -2.51
CA LEU A 57 5.75 -7.31 -1.43
C LEU A 57 4.72 -8.43 -1.33
N VAL A 58 4.79 -9.18 -0.25
CA VAL A 58 3.88 -10.28 0.06
C VAL A 58 2.80 -9.78 1.00
N MET A 59 1.55 -9.81 0.56
CA MET A 59 0.39 -9.49 1.39
C MET A 59 -0.39 -10.76 1.72
N LYS A 60 -0.86 -10.84 2.97
CA LYS A 60 -1.70 -11.93 3.47
C LYS A 60 -2.80 -11.34 4.32
N ALA A 61 -3.98 -11.93 4.25
CA ALA A 61 -5.08 -11.58 5.13
C ALA A 61 -5.91 -12.83 5.45
N PRO A 62 -6.64 -12.85 6.59
CA PRO A 62 -7.49 -13.98 6.93
C PRO A 62 -8.51 -14.29 5.82
N GLY A 63 -8.56 -15.55 5.38
CA GLY A 63 -9.48 -16.01 4.33
C GLY A 63 -9.07 -15.66 2.89
N MET A 64 -7.93 -14.99 2.70
CA MET A 64 -7.42 -14.61 1.38
C MET A 64 -6.20 -15.43 0.98
N LEU A 65 -6.06 -15.70 -0.32
CA LEU A 65 -4.83 -16.28 -0.86
C LEU A 65 -3.67 -15.29 -0.71
N ARG A 66 -2.45 -15.80 -0.63
CA ARG A 66 -1.24 -14.96 -0.64
C ARG A 66 -1.19 -14.14 -1.93
N MET A 67 -0.93 -12.84 -1.80
CA MET A 67 -0.67 -11.93 -2.91
C MET A 67 0.81 -11.56 -2.93
N ASP A 68 1.44 -11.60 -4.11
CA ASP A 68 2.83 -11.21 -4.32
C ASP A 68 2.89 -10.10 -5.36
N ILE A 69 3.47 -8.95 -4.98
CA ILE A 69 3.55 -7.76 -5.82
C ILE A 69 5.02 -7.40 -6.03
N PRO A 70 5.53 -7.31 -7.28
CA PRO A 70 6.92 -6.96 -7.53
C PRO A 70 7.30 -5.58 -6.97
N LEU A 71 8.42 -5.49 -6.24
CA LEU A 71 8.86 -4.21 -5.63
C LEU A 71 9.39 -3.21 -6.67
N ASP A 72 10.11 -3.70 -7.68
CA ASP A 72 10.89 -2.89 -8.63
C ASP A 72 10.21 -2.72 -9.99
N VAL A 73 8.97 -3.19 -10.16
CA VAL A 73 8.18 -2.84 -11.33
C VAL A 73 7.58 -1.47 -11.04
N ILE A 74 8.10 -0.47 -11.75
CA ILE A 74 7.39 0.78 -12.00
C ILE A 74 7.10 0.70 -13.48
N GLU A 75 5.83 0.72 -13.84
CA GLU A 75 5.49 0.94 -15.24
C GLU A 75 6.04 2.34 -15.56
N ASP A 76 7.10 2.41 -16.37
CA ASP A 76 7.67 3.65 -16.95
C ASP A 76 6.67 4.37 -17.88
N ASP A 77 5.40 3.96 -17.82
CA ASP A 77 4.31 4.53 -18.59
C ASP A 77 3.66 5.62 -17.75
N ASP A 78 3.92 6.88 -18.11
CA ASP A 78 3.27 8.06 -17.54
C ASP A 78 1.73 7.97 -17.60
N SER A 79 1.15 7.07 -18.41
CA SER A 79 -0.30 6.90 -18.54
C SER A 79 -0.99 6.19 -17.36
N VAL A 80 -0.24 5.57 -16.44
CA VAL A 80 -0.79 4.95 -15.21
C VAL A 80 -0.51 5.75 -13.94
N ARG A 81 -0.03 6.98 -14.08
CA ARG A 81 0.12 7.93 -12.95
C ARG A 81 -1.22 8.52 -12.56
N TYR A 82 -1.58 8.35 -11.31
CA TYR A 82 -2.73 8.94 -10.66
C TYR A 82 -2.29 9.97 -9.62
N GLN A 83 -3.14 10.96 -9.39
CA GLN A 83 -2.97 11.92 -8.30
C GLN A 83 -4.02 11.68 -7.25
N ILE A 84 -3.57 11.47 -6.02
CA ILE A 84 -4.47 11.39 -4.87
C ILE A 84 -4.14 12.49 -3.87
N ARG A 85 -5.15 12.93 -3.13
CA ARG A 85 -4.98 13.90 -2.06
C ARG A 85 -4.88 13.18 -0.72
N ILE A 86 -3.74 13.33 -0.06
CA ILE A 86 -3.49 12.82 1.29
C ILE A 86 -3.36 14.04 2.21
N GLY A 87 -4.39 14.29 3.02
CA GLY A 87 -4.49 15.53 3.79
C GLY A 87 -4.51 16.75 2.86
N GLU A 88 -3.51 17.63 3.00
CA GLU A 88 -3.34 18.82 2.16
C GLU A 88 -2.36 18.60 0.99
N GLN A 89 -1.70 17.45 0.93
CA GLN A 89 -0.70 17.13 -0.09
C GLN A 89 -1.32 16.36 -1.25
N VAL A 90 -0.97 16.74 -2.47
CA VAL A 90 -1.23 15.92 -3.67
C VAL A 90 -0.04 15.02 -3.89
N VAL A 91 -0.29 13.73 -4.08
CA VAL A 91 0.73 12.70 -4.21
C VAL A 91 0.52 11.95 -5.52
N ASP A 92 1.58 11.88 -6.32
CA ASP A 92 1.63 11.05 -7.52
C ASP A 92 1.82 9.58 -7.12
N VAL A 93 0.91 8.75 -7.58
CA VAL A 93 0.84 7.32 -7.28
C VAL A 93 0.60 6.52 -8.54
N VAL A 94 1.00 5.26 -8.53
CA VAL A 94 0.82 4.30 -9.61
C VAL A 94 -0.09 3.19 -9.12
N ASP A 95 -1.01 2.74 -9.95
CA ASP A 95 -1.88 1.62 -9.62
C ASP A 95 -1.12 0.29 -9.76
N GLU A 96 -1.20 -0.57 -8.74
CA GLU A 96 -0.61 -1.92 -8.77
C GLU A 96 -1.46 -2.93 -9.58
N GLY A 97 -2.57 -2.46 -10.15
CA GLY A 97 -3.39 -3.17 -11.12
C GLY A 97 -4.59 -3.88 -10.52
N ASP A 98 -5.44 -4.39 -11.40
CA ASP A 98 -6.75 -4.95 -11.04
C ASP A 98 -6.66 -6.18 -10.14
N LEU A 99 -5.55 -6.93 -10.19
CA LEU A 99 -5.34 -8.09 -9.33
C LEU A 99 -5.21 -7.67 -7.85
N ALA A 100 -4.41 -6.64 -7.56
CA ALA A 100 -4.25 -6.10 -6.22
C ALA A 100 -5.55 -5.44 -5.74
N ALA A 101 -6.22 -4.70 -6.63
CA ALA A 101 -7.52 -4.09 -6.36
C ALA A 101 -8.59 -5.12 -6.00
N ALA A 102 -8.72 -6.20 -6.77
CA ALA A 102 -9.68 -7.27 -6.50
C ALA A 102 -9.37 -7.98 -5.17
N TRP A 103 -8.10 -8.22 -4.88
CA TRP A 103 -7.70 -8.84 -3.61
C TRP A 103 -8.10 -8.00 -2.40
N LEU A 104 -7.75 -6.71 -2.41
CA LEU A 104 -8.12 -5.80 -1.32
C LEU A 104 -9.62 -5.61 -1.24
N SER A 105 -10.30 -5.48 -2.38
CA SER A 105 -11.74 -5.27 -2.41
C SER A 105 -12.51 -6.46 -1.85
N ASN A 106 -12.08 -7.67 -2.20
CA ASN A 106 -12.62 -8.90 -1.62
C ASN A 106 -12.33 -9.00 -0.13
N PHE A 107 -11.13 -8.64 0.31
CA PHE A 107 -10.81 -8.68 1.72
C PHE A 107 -11.63 -7.65 2.50
N LEU A 108 -11.52 -6.37 2.15
CA LEU A 108 -12.14 -5.24 2.85
C LEU A 108 -13.66 -5.15 2.65
N GLN A 109 -14.22 -5.90 1.70
CA GLN A 109 -15.64 -5.87 1.32
C GLN A 109 -16.10 -4.48 0.83
N LEU A 110 -15.18 -3.75 0.17
CA LEU A 110 -15.43 -2.42 -0.39
C LEU A 110 -14.56 -2.20 -1.64
N PRO A 111 -15.03 -1.46 -2.66
CA PRO A 111 -14.23 -1.17 -3.84
C PRO A 111 -12.99 -0.32 -3.49
N CYS A 112 -11.81 -0.90 -3.66
CA CYS A 112 -10.53 -0.25 -3.37
C CYS A 112 -9.41 -0.72 -4.28
N ARG A 113 -8.36 0.10 -4.37
CA ARG A 113 -7.17 -0.10 -5.19
C ARG A 113 -5.92 0.06 -4.32
N LEU A 114 -4.89 -0.72 -4.63
CA LEU A 114 -3.57 -0.57 -4.03
C LEU A 114 -2.76 0.38 -4.91
N LEU A 115 -2.30 1.47 -4.33
CA LEU A 115 -1.54 2.50 -5.03
C LEU A 115 -0.13 2.58 -4.44
N LYS A 116 0.85 2.71 -5.30
CA LYS A 116 2.27 2.89 -4.96
C LYS A 116 2.68 4.33 -5.17
N VAL A 117 3.27 4.96 -4.17
CA VAL A 117 3.87 6.29 -4.28
C VAL A 117 5.00 6.25 -5.29
N HIS A 118 5.00 7.18 -6.24
CA HIS A 118 6.03 7.28 -7.25
C HIS A 118 7.40 7.60 -6.61
N PRO A 119 8.52 6.97 -7.02
CA PRO A 119 9.83 7.19 -6.38
C PRO A 119 10.33 8.64 -6.47
N ASP A 120 9.93 9.38 -7.50
CA ASP A 120 10.29 10.79 -7.69
C ASP A 120 9.50 11.73 -6.76
N MET A 121 8.47 11.23 -6.07
CA MET A 121 7.75 12.03 -5.08
C MET A 121 8.59 12.25 -3.84
N ALA A 122 8.57 13.49 -3.36
CA ALA A 122 9.06 13.82 -2.03
C ALA A 122 8.30 13.02 -0.95
N ALA A 123 8.90 12.90 0.23
CA ALA A 123 8.30 12.18 1.35
C ALA A 123 6.84 12.63 1.58
N VAL A 124 5.92 11.66 1.52
CA VAL A 124 4.49 11.91 1.71
C VAL A 124 4.23 12.26 3.17
N HIS A 125 3.51 13.36 3.40
CA HIS A 125 3.01 13.71 4.71
C HIS A 125 1.73 12.93 5.00
N TRP A 126 1.86 11.90 5.84
CA TRP A 126 0.73 11.10 6.30
C TRP A 126 0.09 11.81 7.50
N PRO A 127 -1.13 12.35 7.37
CA PRO A 127 -1.79 12.98 8.51
C PRO A 127 -2.07 11.93 9.59
N ALA A 128 -1.86 12.32 10.84
CA ALA A 128 -2.01 11.48 12.02
C ALA A 128 -3.48 11.20 12.37
#